data_AF-A0A6P0Q648-F1
#
_entry.id   AF-A0A6P0Q648-F1
#
_cell.length_a   1.000
_cell.length_b   1.000
_cell.length_c   1.000
_cell.angle_alpha   90.00
_cell.angle_beta   90.00
_cell.angle_gamma   90.00
#
_symmetry.space_group_name_H-M   'P 1'
#
loop_
_entity.id
_entity.type
_entity.pdbx_description
1 polymer ?
#
loop_
_entity_poly.entity_id
_entity_poly.type
_entity_poly.pdbx_seq_one_letter_code
_entity_poly.pdbx_strand_id
1 'polypeptide(L)'
;IFHARSYGFRTGRGAHDAQMYIFTNLNKGKKGITKRVIELDIKKCFDRISHKSIMDRLIAPAHVKKGVFRCLKAGISPEFPEQGTPQGGVVSPLLANIALDGIEDIHPSVRYADDMVIFLKPKDDAGKILQKVEKFLEERGLEISQEKTKITKTTDGFDFLGWQMRVKPSGTFHCKPSADNHRKIREKIKAVVNSSNYGAKVKAKKLAPIVRGWRNYHKWCDMSDSRDSLWFPNKAAKRKFLIEKKMNRYEAVELCKKAFPTVRTKRFGHTMVTGTKSPYDGDLVYWSKRKSTLYDNHTSKALKRQNHSCEYCGLMFNCDESVHLHHVDGNHDNWKLKNLAAIHQSCHQQIHWSKPKGKPRG
;
A
#
# COMPACT_ATOMS: atom_id res chain seq x y z
N ILE A 1 -15.90 -11.56 -10.15
CA ILE A 1 -14.71 -10.72 -10.44
C ILE A 1 -14.86 -9.48 -9.59
N PHE A 2 -13.85 -9.11 -8.79
CA PHE A 2 -13.96 -8.00 -7.83
C PHE A 2 -14.11 -6.62 -8.48
N HIS A 3 -14.88 -5.75 -7.83
CA HIS A 3 -15.11 -4.38 -8.29
C HIS A 3 -13.81 -3.57 -8.50
N ALA A 4 -13.76 -2.70 -9.52
CA ALA A 4 -12.63 -1.80 -9.81
C ALA A 4 -12.27 -0.79 -8.70
N ARG A 5 -13.11 -0.66 -7.67
CA ARG A 5 -13.00 0.35 -6.58
C ARG A 5 -12.66 -0.28 -5.23
N SER A 6 -12.46 -1.60 -5.23
CA SER A 6 -11.88 -2.37 -4.14
C SER A 6 -10.38 -2.49 -4.36
N TYR A 7 -9.58 -2.01 -3.40
CA TYR A 7 -8.11 -1.98 -3.52
C TYR A 7 -7.41 -2.84 -2.47
N GLY A 8 -8.02 -3.04 -1.30
CA GLY A 8 -7.39 -3.76 -0.18
C GLY A 8 -7.11 -5.23 -0.52
N PHE A 9 -5.93 -5.72 -0.13
CA PHE A 9 -5.53 -7.13 -0.26
C PHE A 9 -5.64 -7.72 -1.67
N ARG A 10 -5.44 -6.90 -2.71
CA ARG A 10 -5.48 -7.33 -4.11
C ARG A 10 -4.13 -7.14 -4.78
N THR A 11 -3.64 -8.17 -5.48
CA THR A 11 -2.37 -8.10 -6.21
C THR A 11 -2.39 -6.97 -7.22
N GLY A 12 -1.33 -6.16 -7.23
CA GLY A 12 -1.17 -5.03 -8.15
C GLY A 12 -2.00 -3.78 -7.79
N ARG A 13 -2.83 -3.82 -6.74
CA ARG A 13 -3.58 -2.67 -6.23
C ARG A 13 -3.08 -2.30 -4.83
N GLY A 14 -2.91 -1.01 -4.58
CA GLY A 14 -2.40 -0.51 -3.30
C GLY A 14 -3.13 0.71 -2.79
N ALA A 15 -2.74 1.16 -1.59
CA ALA A 15 -3.33 2.33 -0.95
C ALA A 15 -3.19 3.61 -1.80
N HIS A 16 -2.13 3.72 -2.61
CA HIS A 16 -1.92 4.84 -3.54
C HIS A 16 -2.95 4.88 -4.68
N ASP A 17 -3.46 3.72 -5.11
CA ASP A 17 -4.54 3.68 -6.11
C ASP A 17 -5.84 4.25 -5.50
N ALA A 18 -6.17 3.86 -4.26
CA ALA A 18 -7.32 4.39 -3.54
C ALA A 18 -7.20 5.91 -3.31
N GLN A 19 -6.00 6.38 -2.92
CA GLN A 19 -5.70 7.81 -2.76
C GLN A 19 -5.94 8.59 -4.06
N MET A 20 -5.43 8.08 -5.19
CA MET A 20 -5.59 8.73 -6.48
C MET A 20 -7.06 8.73 -6.93
N TYR A 21 -7.80 7.65 -6.64
CA TYR A 21 -9.22 7.58 -6.93
C TYR A 21 -10.02 8.64 -6.14
N ILE A 22 -9.70 8.84 -4.86
CA ILE A 22 -10.29 9.91 -4.05
C ILE A 22 -9.95 11.29 -4.63
N PHE A 23 -8.70 11.53 -5.02
CA PHE A 23 -8.28 12.78 -5.67
C PHE A 23 -9.10 13.06 -6.94
N THR A 24 -9.27 12.06 -7.82
CA THR A 24 -10.06 12.25 -9.05
C THR A 24 -11.53 12.54 -8.79
N ASN A 25 -12.09 12.08 -7.66
CA ASN A 25 -13.48 12.33 -7.27
C ASN A 25 -13.68 13.66 -6.53
N LEU A 26 -12.67 14.15 -5.81
CA LEU A 26 -12.76 15.34 -4.95
C LEU A 26 -12.00 16.56 -5.49
N ASN A 27 -11.48 16.49 -6.71
CA ASN A 27 -10.85 17.64 -7.34
C ASN A 27 -11.85 18.76 -7.72
N LYS A 28 -11.30 19.92 -8.09
CA LYS A 28 -12.07 21.10 -8.51
C LYS A 28 -13.02 20.79 -9.69
N GLY A 29 -12.56 20.02 -10.67
CA GLY A 29 -13.35 19.64 -11.84
C GLY A 29 -14.59 18.78 -11.53
N LYS A 30 -14.56 18.02 -10.43
CA LYS A 30 -15.70 17.22 -9.96
C LYS A 30 -16.51 17.89 -8.85
N LYS A 31 -16.35 19.20 -8.66
CA LYS A 31 -17.02 20.00 -7.61
C LYS A 31 -16.86 19.35 -6.23
N GLY A 32 -15.65 18.89 -5.90
CA GLY A 32 -15.37 18.21 -4.63
C GLY A 32 -15.86 18.98 -3.40
N ILE A 33 -15.77 20.32 -3.43
CA ILE A 33 -16.16 21.22 -2.33
C ILE A 33 -17.62 21.07 -1.87
N THR A 34 -18.53 20.69 -2.78
CA THR A 34 -19.95 20.56 -2.44
C THR A 34 -20.31 19.16 -1.95
N LYS A 35 -19.36 18.22 -2.01
CA LYS A 35 -19.59 16.83 -1.63
C LYS A 35 -19.42 16.63 -0.13
N ARG A 36 -20.15 15.63 0.36
CA ARG A 36 -19.97 15.05 1.69
C ARG A 36 -19.40 13.64 1.54
N VAL A 37 -18.89 13.11 2.63
CA VAL A 37 -18.29 11.78 2.68
C VAL A 37 -18.88 11.04 3.86
N ILE A 38 -19.13 9.75 3.67
CA ILE A 38 -19.42 8.81 4.76
C ILE A 38 -18.18 7.96 4.96
N GLU A 39 -17.57 8.08 6.13
CA GLU A 39 -16.54 7.17 6.63
C GLU A 39 -17.27 5.99 7.26
N LEU A 40 -17.14 4.80 6.67
CA LEU A 40 -17.84 3.59 7.10
C LEU A 40 -16.82 2.61 7.67
N ASP A 41 -17.08 2.15 8.90
CA ASP A 41 -16.30 1.13 9.61
C ASP A 41 -17.20 -0.08 9.90
N ILE A 42 -16.71 -1.28 9.58
CA ILE A 42 -17.45 -2.53 9.77
C ILE A 42 -17.03 -3.17 11.09
N LYS A 43 -18.01 -3.43 11.97
CA LYS A 43 -17.74 -3.99 13.30
C LYS A 43 -17.27 -5.44 13.20
N LYS A 44 -16.04 -5.70 13.67
CA LYS A 44 -15.43 -7.04 13.72
C LYS A 44 -15.61 -7.80 12.39
N CYS A 45 -15.23 -7.15 11.27
CA CYS A 45 -15.46 -7.68 9.93
C CYS A 45 -14.97 -9.13 9.78
N PHE A 46 -13.83 -9.52 10.35
CA PHE A 46 -13.33 -10.88 10.20
C PHE A 46 -14.02 -11.91 11.09
N ASP A 47 -14.64 -11.50 12.20
CA ASP A 47 -15.17 -12.42 13.23
C ASP A 47 -16.66 -12.75 13.01
N ARG A 48 -17.38 -11.90 12.27
CA ARG A 48 -18.84 -11.99 12.14
C ARG A 48 -19.34 -12.43 10.76
N ILE A 49 -18.47 -12.53 9.76
CA ILE A 49 -18.90 -12.93 8.42
C ILE A 49 -19.55 -14.31 8.46
N SER A 50 -20.74 -14.42 7.88
CA SER A 50 -21.44 -15.69 7.70
C SER A 50 -20.67 -16.62 6.76
N HIS A 51 -20.40 -17.86 7.20
CA HIS A 51 -19.76 -18.87 6.36
C HIS A 51 -20.60 -19.18 5.11
N LYS A 52 -21.92 -19.23 5.24
CA LYS A 52 -22.84 -19.47 4.13
C LYS A 52 -22.66 -18.43 3.02
N SER A 53 -22.63 -17.15 3.40
CA SER A 53 -22.45 -16.02 2.46
C SER A 53 -21.12 -16.11 1.69
N ILE A 54 -20.02 -16.50 2.36
CA ILE A 54 -18.73 -16.72 1.69
C ILE A 54 -18.83 -17.89 0.70
N MET A 55 -19.38 -19.02 1.14
CA MET A 55 -19.40 -20.27 0.37
C MET A 55 -20.28 -20.20 -0.87
N ASP A 56 -21.39 -19.46 -0.81
CA ASP A 56 -22.30 -19.22 -1.92
C ASP A 56 -21.63 -18.36 -3.02
N ARG A 57 -20.79 -17.41 -2.61
CA ARG A 57 -20.08 -16.49 -3.54
C ARG A 57 -18.75 -17.04 -4.03
N LEU A 58 -18.16 -17.99 -3.32
CA LEU A 58 -16.88 -18.58 -3.67
C LEU A 58 -17.02 -19.37 -4.97
N ILE A 59 -16.38 -18.90 -6.04
CA ILE A 59 -16.29 -19.61 -7.31
C ILE A 59 -15.03 -20.48 -7.25
N ALA A 60 -15.21 -21.76 -6.90
CA ALA A 60 -14.11 -22.72 -6.79
C ALA A 60 -14.62 -24.16 -6.99
N PRO A 61 -13.77 -25.10 -7.41
CA PRO A 61 -14.11 -26.53 -7.46
C PRO A 61 -14.56 -27.07 -6.11
N ALA A 62 -15.40 -28.11 -6.12
CA ALA A 62 -16.02 -28.66 -4.91
C ALA A 62 -14.99 -29.10 -3.83
N HIS A 63 -13.84 -29.64 -4.25
CA HIS A 63 -12.77 -30.05 -3.32
C HIS A 63 -12.13 -28.84 -2.60
N VAL A 64 -11.89 -27.74 -3.32
CA VAL A 64 -11.38 -26.49 -2.72
C VAL A 64 -12.41 -25.89 -1.77
N LYS A 65 -13.68 -25.85 -2.17
CA LYS A 65 -14.79 -25.39 -1.32
C LYS A 65 -14.83 -26.15 0.01
N LYS A 66 -14.74 -27.49 -0.03
CA LYS A 66 -14.69 -28.32 1.18
C LYS A 66 -13.47 -28.00 2.05
N GLY A 67 -12.31 -27.77 1.44
CA GLY A 67 -11.09 -27.34 2.14
C GLY A 67 -11.27 -25.99 2.85
N VAL A 68 -11.75 -24.98 2.12
CA VAL A 68 -12.00 -23.64 2.67
C VAL A 68 -13.02 -23.69 3.82
N PHE A 69 -14.10 -24.47 3.66
CA PHE A 69 -15.11 -24.65 4.71
C PHE A 69 -14.53 -25.28 5.98
N ARG A 70 -13.64 -26.28 5.84
CA ARG A 70 -12.94 -26.88 6.98
C ARG A 70 -12.01 -25.87 7.66
N CYS A 71 -11.29 -25.05 6.89
CA CYS A 71 -10.43 -23.99 7.44
C CYS A 71 -11.24 -22.93 8.21
N LEU A 72 -12.42 -22.55 7.69
CA LEU A 72 -13.35 -21.65 8.38
C LEU A 72 -13.82 -22.25 9.71
N LYS A 73 -14.14 -23.56 9.73
CA LYS A 73 -14.51 -24.28 10.95
C LYS A 73 -13.38 -24.54 11.94
N ALA A 74 -12.13 -24.59 11.49
CA ALA A 74 -10.99 -24.84 12.38
C ALA A 74 -10.55 -23.59 13.16
N GLY A 75 -10.92 -22.39 12.68
CA GLY A 75 -10.41 -21.10 13.19
C GLY A 75 -11.34 -20.34 14.13
N ILE A 76 -12.34 -21.01 14.70
CA ILE A 76 -13.45 -20.33 15.36
C ILE A 76 -13.18 -20.13 16.86
N SER A 77 -13.52 -18.94 17.38
CA SER A 77 -13.64 -18.72 18.82
C SER A 77 -14.83 -19.53 19.37
N PRO A 78 -14.75 -20.15 20.56
CA PRO A 78 -15.87 -20.90 21.15
C PRO A 78 -17.20 -20.12 21.22
N GLU A 79 -17.12 -18.79 21.22
CA GLU A 79 -18.26 -17.88 21.32
C GLU A 79 -19.12 -17.79 20.04
N PHE A 80 -18.59 -18.13 18.85
CA PHE A 80 -19.32 -17.94 17.57
C PHE A 80 -19.10 -19.09 16.55
N PRO A 81 -19.58 -20.32 16.81
CA PRO A 81 -19.21 -21.53 16.05
C PRO A 81 -19.61 -21.52 14.55
N GLU A 82 -20.52 -20.64 14.13
CA GLU A 82 -20.99 -20.56 12.73
C GLU A 82 -20.59 -19.27 12.00
N GLN A 83 -19.77 -18.42 12.63
CA GLN A 83 -19.38 -17.12 12.10
C GLN A 83 -17.88 -16.88 12.21
N GLY A 84 -17.36 -16.06 11.29
CA GLY A 84 -16.00 -15.56 11.35
C GLY A 84 -14.97 -16.38 10.58
N THR A 85 -13.81 -15.78 10.44
CA THR A 85 -12.63 -16.34 9.77
C THR A 85 -11.46 -16.26 10.75
N PRO A 86 -10.54 -17.24 10.78
CA PRO A 86 -9.38 -17.17 11.65
C PRO A 86 -8.62 -15.85 11.44
N GLN A 87 -8.56 -15.02 12.48
CA GLN A 87 -7.77 -13.78 12.44
C GLN A 87 -6.28 -14.15 12.28
N GLY A 88 -5.66 -13.68 11.19
CA GLY A 88 -4.28 -14.00 10.85
C GLY A 88 -4.09 -15.14 9.84
N GLY A 89 -5.18 -15.78 9.38
CA GLY A 89 -5.12 -16.67 8.23
C GLY A 89 -4.78 -15.89 6.95
N VAL A 90 -3.83 -16.39 6.15
CA VAL A 90 -3.42 -15.76 4.86
C VAL A 90 -4.62 -15.59 3.91
N VAL A 91 -5.65 -16.44 4.05
CA VAL A 91 -6.84 -16.46 3.20
C VAL A 91 -7.93 -15.50 3.70
N SER A 92 -7.95 -15.14 4.98
CA SER A 92 -9.02 -14.33 5.59
C SER A 92 -9.26 -12.98 4.88
N PRO A 93 -8.22 -12.23 4.47
CA PRO A 93 -8.40 -10.99 3.70
C PRO A 93 -9.09 -11.19 2.35
N LEU A 94 -8.83 -12.32 1.68
CA LEU A 94 -9.48 -12.68 0.43
C LEU A 94 -10.96 -13.02 0.66
N LEU A 95 -11.27 -13.76 1.72
CA LEU A 95 -12.65 -14.11 2.08
C LEU A 95 -13.47 -12.87 2.45
N ALA A 96 -12.89 -11.92 3.18
CA ALA A 96 -13.52 -10.63 3.45
C ALA A 96 -13.82 -9.87 2.17
N ASN A 97 -12.89 -9.88 1.20
CA ASN A 97 -13.14 -9.28 -0.11
C ASN A 97 -14.28 -9.96 -0.88
N ILE A 98 -14.42 -11.29 -0.79
CA ILE A 98 -15.53 -12.05 -1.39
C ILE A 98 -16.87 -11.70 -0.73
N ALA A 99 -16.90 -11.62 0.60
CA ALA A 99 -18.10 -11.28 1.34
C ALA A 99 -18.58 -9.85 1.00
N LEU A 100 -17.66 -8.90 0.93
CA LEU A 100 -17.96 -7.48 0.70
C LEU A 100 -18.13 -7.11 -0.78
N ASP A 101 -17.89 -8.02 -1.72
CA ASP A 101 -18.02 -7.73 -3.15
C ASP A 101 -19.48 -7.35 -3.51
N GLY A 102 -19.63 -6.24 -4.23
CA GLY A 102 -20.91 -5.66 -4.63
C GLY A 102 -21.38 -4.48 -3.77
N ILE A 103 -20.71 -4.20 -2.64
CA ILE A 103 -21.05 -3.04 -1.80
C ILE A 103 -20.80 -1.72 -2.56
N GLU A 104 -19.84 -1.74 -3.47
CA GLU A 104 -19.49 -0.59 -4.31
C GLU A 104 -20.61 -0.24 -5.30
N ASP A 105 -21.49 -1.17 -5.66
CA ASP A 105 -22.57 -0.97 -6.63
C ASP A 105 -23.71 -0.12 -6.07
N ILE A 106 -23.84 -0.06 -4.74
CA ILE A 106 -24.86 0.73 -4.04
C ILE A 106 -24.65 2.23 -4.31
N HIS A 107 -23.40 2.70 -4.21
CA HIS A 107 -23.06 4.10 -4.39
C HIS A 107 -21.57 4.32 -4.73
N PRO A 108 -21.21 5.38 -5.47
CA PRO A 108 -19.84 5.87 -5.60
C PRO A 108 -19.03 5.85 -4.31
N SER A 109 -18.09 4.91 -4.23
CA SER A 109 -17.29 4.66 -3.04
C SER A 109 -15.87 4.20 -3.37
N VAL A 110 -15.00 4.19 -2.37
CA VAL A 110 -13.69 3.56 -2.39
C VAL A 110 -13.62 2.59 -1.21
N ARG A 111 -13.11 1.39 -1.43
CA ARG A 111 -12.95 0.39 -0.38
C ARG A 111 -11.52 -0.12 -0.32
N TYR A 112 -10.98 -0.15 0.88
CA TYR A 112 -9.70 -0.77 1.19
C TYR A 112 -9.91 -1.75 2.33
N ALA A 113 -10.19 -3.01 1.97
CA ALA A 113 -10.58 -4.04 2.93
C ALA A 113 -11.90 -3.69 3.64
N ASP A 114 -11.84 -3.46 4.95
CA ASP A 114 -12.91 -3.05 5.85
C ASP A 114 -13.12 -1.52 5.86
N ASP A 115 -12.05 -0.75 5.69
CA ASP A 115 -12.13 0.71 5.58
C ASP A 115 -12.82 1.13 4.26
N MET A 116 -13.97 1.80 4.36
CA MET A 116 -14.74 2.25 3.21
C MET A 116 -15.12 3.72 3.32
N VAL A 117 -15.09 4.41 2.17
CA VAL A 117 -15.49 5.81 2.06
C VAL A 117 -16.49 5.96 0.92
N ILE A 118 -17.67 6.48 1.23
CA ILE A 118 -18.74 6.74 0.26
C ILE A 118 -18.81 8.24 -0.04
N PHE A 119 -18.78 8.60 -1.32
CA PHE A 119 -18.90 10.00 -1.74
C PHE A 119 -20.35 10.37 -1.94
N LEU A 120 -20.83 11.40 -1.25
CA LEU A 120 -22.18 11.94 -1.40
C LEU A 120 -22.16 13.25 -2.20
N LYS A 121 -23.00 13.34 -3.21
CA LYS A 121 -23.34 14.59 -3.90
C LYS A 121 -24.24 15.45 -3.00
N PRO A 122 -24.39 16.76 -3.30
CA PRO A 122 -25.21 17.66 -2.49
C PRO A 122 -26.67 17.21 -2.31
N LYS A 123 -27.25 16.57 -3.33
CA LYS A 123 -28.63 16.09 -3.35
C LYS A 123 -28.80 14.67 -2.79
N ASP A 124 -27.70 13.98 -2.49
CA ASP A 124 -27.78 12.59 -2.04
C ASP A 124 -28.24 12.55 -0.58
N ASP A 125 -29.17 11.65 -0.29
CA ASP A 125 -29.66 11.39 1.05
C ASP A 125 -28.76 10.35 1.74
N ALA A 126 -28.00 10.81 2.74
CA ALA A 126 -27.07 9.96 3.46
C ALA A 126 -27.77 8.83 4.20
N GLY A 127 -28.97 9.07 4.76
CA GLY A 127 -29.72 8.08 5.53
C GLY A 127 -30.20 6.94 4.65
N LYS A 128 -30.75 7.25 3.47
CA LYS A 128 -31.17 6.22 2.49
C LYS A 128 -30.01 5.38 1.99
N ILE A 129 -28.84 5.99 1.78
CA ILE A 129 -27.65 5.26 1.34
C ILE A 129 -27.13 4.36 2.46
N LEU A 130 -27.05 4.85 3.70
CA LEU A 130 -26.67 4.06 4.86
C LEU A 130 -27.59 2.86 5.05
N GLN A 131 -28.91 3.04 5.00
CA GLN A 131 -29.89 1.94 5.12
C GLN A 131 -29.69 0.86 4.04
N LYS A 132 -29.38 1.24 2.79
CA LYS A 132 -29.07 0.27 1.73
C LYS A 132 -27.80 -0.51 2.03
N VAL A 133 -26.78 0.16 2.59
CA VAL A 133 -25.52 -0.48 2.98
C VAL A 133 -25.70 -1.39 4.19
N GLU A 134 -26.48 -0.96 5.18
CA GLU A 134 -26.85 -1.78 6.36
C GLU A 134 -27.53 -3.07 5.91
N LYS A 135 -28.60 -2.96 5.11
CA LYS A 135 -29.30 -4.14 4.57
C LYS A 135 -28.36 -5.08 3.81
N PHE A 136 -27.45 -4.53 3.01
CA PHE A 136 -26.46 -5.32 2.29
C PHE A 136 -25.51 -6.07 3.24
N LEU A 137 -25.06 -5.42 4.32
CA LEU A 137 -24.16 -6.03 5.31
C LEU A 137 -24.89 -7.07 6.18
N GLU A 138 -26.14 -6.80 6.57
CA GLU A 138 -26.98 -7.71 7.36
C GLU A 138 -27.20 -9.06 6.65
N GLU A 139 -27.48 -9.04 5.35
CA GLU A 139 -27.57 -10.26 4.52
C GLU A 139 -26.31 -11.15 4.59
N ARG A 140 -25.17 -10.56 4.96
CA ARG A 140 -23.85 -11.21 5.03
C ARG A 140 -23.40 -11.49 6.46
N GLY A 141 -24.25 -11.19 7.46
CA GLY A 141 -23.95 -11.32 8.89
C GLY A 141 -23.04 -10.22 9.43
N LEU A 142 -22.94 -9.08 8.74
CA LEU A 142 -22.08 -7.96 9.12
C LEU A 142 -22.90 -6.79 9.66
N GLU A 143 -22.30 -6.06 10.59
CA GLU A 143 -22.90 -4.86 11.19
C GLU A 143 -21.99 -3.64 11.00
N ILE A 144 -22.60 -2.48 10.77
CA ILE A 144 -21.89 -1.20 10.76
C ILE A 144 -21.58 -0.77 12.19
N SER A 145 -20.38 -0.23 12.40
CA SER A 145 -20.08 0.48 13.65
C SER A 145 -20.66 1.90 13.61
N GLN A 146 -21.88 2.06 14.12
CA GLN A 146 -22.58 3.36 14.16
C GLN A 146 -21.75 4.45 14.86
N GLU A 147 -21.04 4.10 15.95
CA GLU A 147 -20.20 5.03 16.71
C GLU A 147 -19.01 5.58 15.92
N LYS A 148 -18.49 4.79 14.99
CA LYS A 148 -17.34 5.17 14.16
C LYS A 148 -17.75 5.73 12.81
N THR A 149 -18.98 5.46 12.38
CA THR A 149 -19.48 5.93 11.09
C THR A 149 -19.77 7.42 11.17
N LYS A 150 -19.10 8.21 10.32
CA LYS A 150 -19.16 9.67 10.37
C LYS A 150 -19.50 10.23 9.01
N ILE A 151 -20.40 11.22 9.01
CA ILE A 151 -20.73 12.00 7.83
C ILE A 151 -19.95 13.32 7.93
N THR A 152 -18.92 13.46 7.11
CA THR A 152 -18.04 14.64 7.12
C THR A 152 -18.16 15.42 5.82
N LYS A 153 -18.14 16.75 5.90
CA LYS A 153 -17.99 17.57 4.70
C LYS A 153 -16.56 17.43 4.20
N THR A 154 -16.38 17.37 2.89
CA THR A 154 -15.05 17.32 2.28
C THR A 154 -14.18 18.53 2.63
N THR A 155 -14.80 19.66 3.01
CA THR A 155 -14.14 20.89 3.47
C THR A 155 -13.54 20.79 4.86
N ASP A 156 -14.13 19.97 5.73
CA ASP A 156 -13.67 19.77 7.11
C ASP A 156 -12.52 18.75 7.10
N GLY A 157 -12.61 17.80 6.17
CA GLY A 157 -11.62 16.79 5.91
C GLY A 157 -11.87 15.50 6.71
N PHE A 158 -11.29 14.42 6.24
CA PHE A 158 -11.44 13.09 6.81
C PHE A 158 -10.11 12.33 6.75
N ASP A 159 -9.96 11.32 7.61
CA ASP A 159 -8.77 10.47 7.63
C ASP A 159 -9.06 9.15 6.91
N PHE A 160 -8.18 8.74 5.99
CA PHE A 160 -8.29 7.46 5.29
C PHE A 160 -6.89 6.89 5.00
N LEU A 161 -6.66 5.62 5.37
CA LEU A 161 -5.39 4.90 5.17
C LEU A 161 -4.13 5.65 5.67
N GLY A 162 -4.29 6.42 6.76
CA GLY A 162 -3.21 7.20 7.36
C GLY A 162 -2.95 8.56 6.69
N TRP A 163 -3.85 9.02 5.83
CA TRP A 163 -3.83 10.35 5.23
C TRP A 163 -5.03 11.18 5.66
N GLN A 164 -4.80 12.45 5.97
CA GLN A 164 -5.85 13.44 6.09
C GLN A 164 -6.12 14.03 4.70
N MET A 165 -7.36 13.89 4.24
CA MET A 165 -7.84 14.36 2.95
C MET A 165 -8.82 15.51 3.16
N ARG A 166 -8.59 16.63 2.49
CA ARG A 166 -9.41 17.85 2.65
C ARG A 166 -9.49 18.63 1.35
N VAL A 167 -10.66 19.17 1.04
CA VAL A 167 -10.84 20.14 -0.04
C VAL A 167 -10.78 21.54 0.57
N LYS A 168 -9.85 22.39 0.10
CA LYS A 168 -9.79 23.79 0.53
C LYS A 168 -10.99 24.57 -0.02
N PRO A 169 -11.36 25.71 0.59
CA PRO A 169 -12.39 26.60 0.05
C PRO A 169 -12.13 27.05 -1.40
N SER A 170 -10.87 27.06 -1.84
CA SER A 170 -10.48 27.31 -3.24
C SER A 170 -10.87 26.20 -4.23
N GLY A 171 -11.39 25.06 -3.74
CA GLY A 171 -11.66 23.85 -4.50
C GLY A 171 -10.44 22.95 -4.70
N THR A 172 -9.27 23.33 -4.18
CA THR A 172 -8.03 22.54 -4.31
C THR A 172 -8.01 21.39 -3.31
N PHE A 173 -7.94 20.15 -3.80
CA PHE A 173 -7.78 18.96 -2.97
C PHE A 173 -6.36 18.90 -2.37
N HIS A 174 -6.30 18.69 -1.05
CA HIS A 174 -5.08 18.50 -0.28
C HIS A 174 -5.11 17.13 0.40
N CYS A 175 -3.97 16.45 0.35
CA CYS A 175 -3.75 15.19 1.03
C CYS A 175 -2.41 15.27 1.76
N LYS A 176 -2.44 15.11 3.08
CA LYS A 176 -1.26 15.11 3.94
C LYS A 176 -1.28 13.91 4.88
N PRO A 177 -0.15 13.50 5.49
CA PRO A 177 -0.17 12.49 6.54
C PRO A 177 -1.12 12.86 7.69
N SER A 178 -1.90 11.89 8.18
CA SER A 178 -2.79 12.11 9.32
C SER A 178 -2.01 12.43 10.60
N ALA A 179 -2.66 13.07 11.56
CA ALA A 179 -2.01 13.43 12.83
C ALA A 179 -1.55 12.19 13.62
N ASP A 180 -2.36 11.13 13.63
CA ASP A 180 -2.01 9.85 14.26
C ASP A 180 -0.81 9.18 13.56
N ASN A 181 -0.78 9.18 12.23
CA ASN A 181 0.35 8.64 11.48
C ASN A 181 1.65 9.41 11.81
N HIS A 182 1.59 10.74 11.84
CA HIS A 182 2.74 11.58 12.24
C HIS A 182 3.22 11.29 13.66
N ARG A 183 2.29 11.11 14.60
CA ARG A 183 2.61 10.74 15.99
C ARG A 183 3.34 9.40 16.04
N LYS A 184 2.82 8.37 15.38
CA LYS A 184 3.42 7.02 15.34
C LYS A 184 4.83 7.02 14.75
N ILE A 185 5.08 7.73 13.65
CA ILE A 185 6.45 7.83 13.09
C ILE A 185 7.39 8.58 14.03
N ARG A 186 6.91 9.64 14.68
CA ARG A 186 7.68 10.42 15.65
C ARG A 186 8.09 9.56 16.86
N GLU A 187 7.17 8.75 17.39
CA GLU A 187 7.44 7.82 18.48
C GLU A 187 8.50 6.79 18.10
N LYS A 188 8.38 6.18 16.90
CA LYS A 188 9.39 5.25 16.37
C LYS A 188 10.77 5.90 16.24
N ILE A 189 10.84 7.11 15.71
CA ILE A 189 12.10 7.85 15.61
C ILE A 189 12.65 8.17 17.00
N LYS A 190 11.80 8.65 17.91
CA LYS A 190 12.18 9.00 19.28
C LYS A 190 12.73 7.78 20.03
N ALA A 191 12.11 6.61 19.88
CA ALA A 191 12.57 5.36 20.48
C ALA A 191 13.99 4.99 20.03
N VAL A 192 14.30 5.13 18.73
CA VAL A 192 15.64 4.84 18.20
C VAL A 192 16.66 5.90 18.62
N VAL A 193 16.29 7.19 18.58
CA VAL A 193 17.17 8.31 18.92
C VAL A 193 17.53 8.32 20.41
N ASN A 194 16.56 8.01 21.29
CA ASN A 194 16.74 8.04 22.74
C ASN A 194 17.29 6.75 23.33
N SER A 195 17.40 5.67 22.55
CA SER A 195 18.03 4.44 23.05
C SER A 195 19.50 4.69 23.40
N SER A 196 19.85 4.38 24.65
CA SER A 196 21.22 4.43 25.19
C SER A 196 22.11 3.35 24.60
N ASN A 197 21.53 2.23 24.15
CA ASN A 197 22.25 1.06 23.65
C ASN A 197 22.86 1.25 22.24
N TYR A 198 22.56 2.36 21.56
CA TYR A 198 23.01 2.61 20.20
C TYR A 198 23.88 3.86 20.11
N GLY A 199 25.07 3.73 19.50
CA GLY A 199 25.86 4.88 19.04
C GLY A 199 25.27 5.53 17.78
N ALA A 200 25.72 6.73 17.41
CA ALA A 200 25.17 7.54 16.33
C ALA A 200 25.12 6.82 14.98
N LYS A 201 26.17 6.06 14.63
CA LYS A 201 26.23 5.28 13.37
C LYS A 201 25.13 4.20 13.31
N VAL A 202 24.92 3.49 14.42
CA VAL A 202 23.89 2.43 14.52
C VAL A 202 22.49 3.05 14.49
N LYS A 203 22.30 4.17 15.21
CA LYS A 203 21.04 4.95 15.16
C LYS A 203 20.72 5.37 13.73
N ALA A 204 21.69 5.93 13.00
CA ALA A 204 21.49 6.34 11.61
C ALA A 204 21.09 5.16 10.70
N LYS A 205 21.76 4.00 10.84
CA LYS A 205 21.44 2.79 10.07
C LYS A 205 20.03 2.26 10.36
N LYS A 206 19.55 2.36 11.61
CA LYS A 206 18.19 1.95 12.02
C LYS A 206 17.12 2.97 11.60
N LEU A 207 17.42 4.27 11.64
CA LEU A 207 16.49 5.33 11.25
C LEU A 207 16.24 5.38 9.74
N ALA A 208 17.29 5.16 8.93
CA ALA A 208 17.22 5.23 7.47
C ALA A 208 16.07 4.42 6.85
N PRO A 209 15.89 3.11 7.13
CA PRO A 209 14.80 2.32 6.55
C PRO A 209 13.41 2.78 7.03
N ILE A 210 13.29 3.20 8.30
CA ILE A 210 12.04 3.69 8.88
C ILE A 210 11.59 4.98 8.16
N VAL A 211 12.49 5.95 8.05
CA VAL A 211 12.21 7.23 7.39
C VAL A 211 12.00 7.04 5.89
N ARG A 212 12.79 6.18 5.24
CA ARG A 212 12.64 5.87 3.81
C ARG A 212 11.28 5.23 3.53
N GLY A 213 10.88 4.22 4.30
CA GLY A 213 9.58 3.56 4.15
C GLY A 213 8.43 4.53 4.32
N TRP A 214 8.48 5.36 5.36
CA TRP A 214 7.47 6.39 5.60
C TRP A 214 7.38 7.42 4.47
N ARG A 215 8.52 7.97 4.01
CA ARG A 215 8.56 8.91 2.89
C ARG A 215 8.09 8.27 1.57
N ASN A 216 8.43 7.00 1.32
CA ASN A 216 7.95 6.27 0.14
C ASN A 216 6.43 6.06 0.16
N TYR A 217 5.85 5.79 1.34
CA TYR A 217 4.41 5.67 1.49
C TYR A 217 3.69 7.01 1.29
N HIS A 218 4.26 8.12 1.77
CA HIS A 218 3.66 9.46 1.66
C HIS A 218 4.16 10.28 0.45
N LYS A 219 4.89 9.68 -0.51
CA LYS A 219 5.55 10.42 -1.60
C LYS A 219 4.59 11.16 -2.54
N TRP A 220 3.33 10.73 -2.60
CA TRP A 220 2.28 11.33 -3.42
C TRP A 220 1.45 12.41 -2.71
N CYS A 221 1.70 12.61 -1.42
CA CYS A 221 1.06 13.64 -0.59
C CYS A 221 1.77 14.98 -0.70
N ASP A 222 1.11 16.01 -0.18
CA ASP A 222 1.76 17.26 0.14
C ASP A 222 2.63 17.08 1.40
N MET A 223 3.94 17.24 1.21
CA MET A 223 4.98 17.08 2.24
C MET A 223 5.70 18.41 2.51
N SER A 224 5.13 19.52 2.05
CA SER A 224 5.73 20.85 2.16
C SER A 224 5.77 21.40 3.59
N ASP A 225 4.92 20.88 4.48
CA ASP A 225 4.85 21.32 5.87
C ASP A 225 6.12 20.94 6.66
N SER A 226 6.59 21.86 7.51
CA SER A 226 7.69 21.66 8.47
C SER A 226 7.47 20.41 9.33
N ARG A 227 6.21 20.15 9.71
CA ARG A 227 5.82 18.93 10.44
C ARG A 227 6.16 17.67 9.65
N ASP A 228 5.74 17.63 8.38
CA ASP A 228 5.76 16.44 7.54
C ASP A 228 7.14 16.23 6.88
N SER A 229 7.96 17.28 6.77
CA SER A 229 9.36 17.19 6.36
C SER A 229 10.26 16.43 7.36
N LEU A 230 9.77 16.16 8.59
CA LEU A 230 10.51 15.58 9.72
C LEU A 230 11.70 16.44 10.17
N TRP A 231 11.61 17.77 10.01
CA TRP A 231 12.67 18.69 10.39
C TRP A 231 13.01 18.64 11.89
N PHE A 232 11.99 18.66 12.77
CA PHE A 232 12.19 18.61 14.22
C PHE A 232 12.86 17.30 14.69
N PRO A 233 12.39 16.10 14.29
CA PRO A 233 13.09 14.85 14.59
C PRO A 233 14.53 14.82 14.08
N ASN A 234 14.80 15.36 12.89
CA ASN A 234 16.16 15.43 12.35
C ASN A 234 17.06 16.34 13.20
N LYS A 235 16.55 17.52 13.61
CA LYS A 235 17.27 18.43 14.52
C LYS A 235 17.55 17.78 15.88
N ALA A 236 16.60 17.02 16.42
CA ALA A 236 16.78 16.28 17.67
C ALA A 236 17.84 15.17 17.54
N ALA A 237 17.81 14.39 16.46
CA ALA A 237 18.82 13.38 16.16
C ALA A 237 20.22 14.02 16.04
N LYS A 238 20.34 15.14 15.32
CA LYS A 238 21.59 15.89 15.19
C LYS A 238 22.16 16.32 16.54
N ARG A 239 21.33 16.83 17.45
CA ARG A 239 21.76 17.20 18.81
C ARG A 239 22.30 15.99 19.57
N LYS A 240 21.62 14.84 19.49
CA LYS A 240 22.09 13.61 20.16
C LYS A 240 23.39 13.07 19.56
N PHE A 241 23.55 13.18 18.25
CA PHE A 241 24.78 12.80 17.56
C PHE A 241 25.98 13.67 17.97
N LEU A 242 25.77 14.97 18.20
CA LEU A 242 26.84 15.88 18.64
C LEU A 242 27.27 15.71 20.11
N ILE A 243 26.44 15.08 20.95
CA ILE A 243 26.79 14.80 22.36
C ILE A 243 27.80 13.65 22.47
N GLU A 244 27.91 12.80 21.44
CA GLU A 244 28.90 11.72 21.43
C GLU A 244 30.32 12.30 21.28
N LYS A 245 31.16 12.13 22.32
CA LYS A 245 32.51 12.70 22.46
C LYS A 245 33.48 12.48 21.27
N LYS A 246 33.14 11.60 20.31
CA LYS A 246 34.00 11.21 19.18
C LYS A 246 33.55 11.76 17.81
N MET A 247 32.52 12.60 17.74
CA MET A 247 32.00 13.06 16.44
C MET A 247 32.21 14.54 16.18
N ASN A 248 32.69 14.86 14.98
CA ASN A 248 32.78 16.23 14.51
C ASN A 248 31.42 16.71 13.94
N ARG A 249 31.29 18.04 13.74
CA ARG A 249 30.05 18.65 13.22
C ARG A 249 29.68 18.17 11.81
N TYR A 250 30.66 17.86 10.97
CA TYR A 250 30.46 17.43 9.58
C TYR A 250 29.95 16.00 9.50
N GLU A 251 30.54 15.08 10.27
CA GLU A 251 30.13 13.69 10.42
C GLU A 251 28.71 13.58 10.95
N ALA A 252 28.34 14.40 11.95
CA ALA A 252 26.98 14.44 12.47
C ALA A 252 25.97 14.88 11.38
N VAL A 253 26.34 15.84 10.52
CA VAL A 253 25.49 16.27 9.39
C VAL A 253 25.36 15.16 8.35
N GLU A 254 26.45 14.47 8.02
CA GLU A 254 26.44 13.38 7.06
C GLU A 254 25.61 12.18 7.56
N LEU A 255 25.74 11.83 8.84
CA LEU A 255 24.91 10.81 9.48
C LEU A 255 23.44 11.20 9.52
N CYS A 256 23.11 12.46 9.76
CA CYS A 256 21.73 12.95 9.63
C CYS A 256 21.20 12.80 8.21
N LYS A 257 22.00 13.10 7.18
CA LYS A 257 21.61 12.88 5.77
C LYS A 257 21.36 11.39 5.48
N LYS A 258 22.19 10.50 6.03
CA LYS A 258 22.01 9.03 5.93
C LYS A 258 20.77 8.55 6.68
N ALA A 259 20.51 9.09 7.87
CA ALA A 259 19.39 8.73 8.74
C ALA A 259 18.03 9.23 8.21
N PHE A 260 18.00 10.39 7.55
CA PHE A 260 16.79 11.01 6.99
C PHE A 260 16.88 11.15 5.46
N PRO A 261 16.91 10.03 4.71
CA PRO A 261 17.11 10.05 3.26
C PRO A 261 15.98 10.80 2.56
N THR A 262 16.32 11.69 1.64
CA THR A 262 15.34 12.39 0.80
C THR A 262 14.74 11.43 -0.22
N VAL A 263 13.44 11.55 -0.46
CA VAL A 263 12.71 10.80 -1.47
C VAL A 263 12.06 11.83 -2.38
N ARG A 264 12.08 11.58 -3.69
CA ARG A 264 11.39 12.45 -4.66
C ARG A 264 9.88 12.37 -4.39
N THR A 265 9.30 13.50 -4.02
CA THR A 265 7.85 13.64 -3.83
C THR A 265 7.24 14.33 -5.04
N LYS A 266 6.03 13.93 -5.41
CA LYS A 266 5.24 14.57 -6.47
C LYS A 266 3.79 14.48 -6.06
N ARG A 267 3.06 15.60 -6.02
CA ARG A 267 1.63 15.57 -5.67
C ARG A 267 0.86 14.78 -6.72
N PHE A 268 0.08 13.77 -6.30
CA PHE A 268 -0.84 13.00 -7.14
C PHE A 268 -0.22 12.42 -8.43
N GLY A 269 1.03 11.98 -8.37
CA GLY A 269 1.73 11.42 -9.54
C GLY A 269 1.59 9.90 -9.73
N HIS A 270 0.75 9.24 -8.92
CA HIS A 270 0.53 7.80 -8.99
C HIS A 270 -0.37 7.43 -10.17
N THR A 271 -0.02 6.36 -10.89
CA THR A 271 -0.82 5.84 -12.01
C THR A 271 -1.68 4.66 -11.55
N MET A 272 -3.00 4.85 -11.56
CA MET A 272 -3.96 3.85 -11.13
C MET A 272 -4.00 2.61 -12.03
N VAL A 273 -4.40 1.47 -11.47
CA VAL A 273 -4.86 0.32 -12.27
C VAL A 273 -6.09 0.73 -13.08
N THR A 274 -6.13 0.36 -14.36
CA THR A 274 -7.25 0.65 -15.24
C THR A 274 -8.40 -0.33 -15.01
N GLY A 275 -9.60 0.18 -14.72
CA GLY A 275 -10.83 -0.63 -14.65
C GLY A 275 -10.74 -1.80 -13.68
N THR A 276 -11.19 -2.97 -14.12
CA THR A 276 -11.21 -4.23 -13.36
C THR A 276 -9.96 -5.09 -13.57
N LYS A 277 -8.92 -4.58 -14.26
CA LYS A 277 -7.72 -5.36 -14.55
C LYS A 277 -7.14 -6.00 -13.30
N SER A 278 -6.67 -7.23 -13.48
CA SER A 278 -6.09 -8.10 -12.47
C SER A 278 -4.83 -8.72 -13.04
N PRO A 279 -3.74 -8.93 -12.29
CA PRO A 279 -2.57 -9.60 -12.84
C PRO A 279 -2.83 -11.01 -13.39
N TYR A 280 -3.97 -11.60 -13.01
CA TYR A 280 -4.45 -12.90 -13.47
C TYR A 280 -5.43 -12.81 -14.65
N ASP A 281 -5.60 -11.65 -15.29
CA ASP A 281 -6.49 -11.48 -16.46
C ASP A 281 -5.87 -11.90 -17.80
N GLY A 282 -4.61 -12.32 -17.79
CA GLY A 282 -3.87 -12.73 -18.98
C GLY A 282 -3.25 -11.56 -19.76
N ASP A 283 -3.48 -10.29 -19.37
CA ASP A 283 -2.87 -9.12 -20.02
C ASP A 283 -1.46 -8.84 -19.49
N LEU A 284 -0.55 -9.75 -19.82
CA LEU A 284 0.85 -9.66 -19.42
C LEU A 284 1.51 -8.37 -19.93
N VAL A 285 1.09 -7.85 -21.09
CA VAL A 285 1.65 -6.63 -21.69
C VAL A 285 1.37 -5.42 -20.80
N TYR A 286 0.12 -5.24 -20.35
CA TYR A 286 -0.25 -4.15 -19.45
C TYR A 286 0.52 -4.21 -18.13
N TRP A 287 0.54 -5.38 -17.50
CA TRP A 287 1.18 -5.56 -16.20
C TRP A 287 2.69 -5.38 -16.26
N SER A 288 3.32 -5.85 -17.33
CA SER A 288 4.77 -5.70 -17.52
C SER A 288 5.19 -4.25 -17.80
N LYS A 289 4.41 -3.53 -18.63
CA LYS A 289 4.59 -2.09 -18.86
C LYS A 289 4.43 -1.29 -17.56
N ARG A 290 3.38 -1.58 -16.79
CA ARG A 290 3.13 -0.93 -15.51
C ARG A 290 4.24 -1.21 -14.51
N LYS A 291 4.71 -2.46 -14.41
CA LYS A 291 5.81 -2.83 -13.52
C LYS A 291 7.11 -2.09 -13.86
N SER A 292 7.42 -1.89 -15.14
CA SER A 292 8.57 -1.08 -15.58
C SER A 292 8.50 0.38 -15.12
N THR A 293 7.30 0.97 -15.01
CA THR A 293 7.14 2.33 -14.47
C THR A 293 7.35 2.42 -12.95
N LEU A 294 7.26 1.29 -12.24
CA LEU A 294 7.51 1.22 -10.79
C LEU A 294 9.00 1.08 -10.45
N TYR A 295 9.81 0.62 -11.40
CA TYR A 295 11.25 0.47 -11.23
C TYR A 295 12.02 1.76 -11.50
N ASP A 296 13.06 2.01 -10.71
CA ASP A 296 13.92 3.19 -10.87
C ASP A 296 15.00 2.98 -11.96
N ASN A 297 15.30 4.07 -12.67
CA ASN A 297 16.41 4.31 -13.60
C ASN A 297 16.94 3.12 -14.41
N HIS A 298 17.81 2.28 -13.86
CA HIS A 298 18.51 1.23 -14.62
C HIS A 298 17.58 0.06 -14.97
N THR A 299 16.78 -0.41 -14.02
CA THR A 299 15.86 -1.54 -14.24
C THR A 299 14.75 -1.18 -15.21
N SER A 300 14.19 0.04 -15.11
CA SER A 300 13.18 0.51 -16.07
C SER A 300 13.74 0.62 -17.49
N LYS A 301 14.97 1.16 -17.64
CA LYS A 301 15.63 1.29 -18.95
C LYS A 301 15.96 -0.09 -19.56
N ALA A 302 16.46 -1.03 -18.75
CA ALA A 302 16.72 -2.40 -19.19
C ALA A 302 15.43 -3.10 -19.65
N LEU A 303 14.35 -2.99 -18.87
CA LEU A 303 13.04 -3.53 -19.22
C LEU A 303 12.49 -2.96 -20.53
N LYS A 304 12.59 -1.64 -20.73
CA LYS A 304 12.13 -1.00 -21.98
C LYS A 304 12.96 -1.44 -23.18
N ARG A 305 14.28 -1.60 -23.01
CA ARG A 305 15.20 -2.08 -24.06
C ARG A 305 14.85 -3.50 -24.50
N GLN A 306 14.51 -4.37 -23.55
CA GLN A 306 14.17 -5.77 -23.79
C GLN A 306 12.68 -5.98 -24.09
N ASN A 307 11.91 -4.94 -24.43
CA ASN A 307 10.47 -5.03 -24.65
C ASN A 307 9.70 -5.77 -23.53
N HIS A 308 10.18 -5.63 -22.30
CA HIS A 308 9.65 -6.28 -21.11
C HIS A 308 9.66 -7.83 -21.11
N SER A 309 10.55 -8.45 -21.88
CA SER A 309 10.87 -9.88 -21.79
C SER A 309 12.18 -10.13 -21.03
N CYS A 310 12.25 -11.27 -20.36
CA CYS A 310 13.46 -11.77 -19.71
C CYS A 310 14.48 -12.21 -20.75
N GLU A 311 15.73 -11.76 -20.64
CA GLU A 311 16.80 -12.12 -21.57
C GLU A 311 17.11 -13.63 -21.56
N TYR A 312 16.96 -14.27 -20.39
CA TYR A 312 17.34 -15.68 -20.22
C TYR A 312 16.27 -16.66 -20.74
N CYS A 313 14.99 -16.42 -20.43
CA CYS A 313 13.91 -17.34 -20.78
C CYS A 313 12.94 -16.83 -21.85
N GLY A 314 13.09 -15.58 -22.32
CA GLY A 314 12.20 -14.97 -23.31
C GLY A 314 10.79 -14.64 -22.81
N LEU A 315 10.39 -15.10 -21.61
CA LEU A 315 9.07 -14.84 -21.06
C LEU A 315 8.92 -13.41 -20.55
N MET A 316 7.71 -12.85 -20.64
CA MET A 316 7.41 -11.53 -20.10
C MET A 316 7.35 -11.52 -18.57
N PHE A 317 7.72 -10.39 -17.97
CA PHE A 317 7.67 -10.24 -16.52
C PHE A 317 6.23 -10.17 -15.98
N ASN A 318 5.89 -11.14 -15.12
CA ASN A 318 4.62 -11.19 -14.40
C ASN A 318 4.68 -10.39 -13.09
N CYS A 319 3.55 -10.23 -12.40
CA CYS A 319 3.50 -9.54 -11.10
C CYS A 319 4.20 -10.30 -9.97
N ASP A 320 4.22 -11.63 -10.03
CA ASP A 320 4.57 -12.48 -8.88
C ASP A 320 6.08 -12.60 -8.64
N GLU A 321 6.88 -12.37 -9.67
CA GLU A 321 8.32 -12.59 -9.60
C GLU A 321 9.11 -11.28 -9.68
N SER A 322 10.10 -11.07 -8.80
CA SER A 322 10.88 -9.83 -8.82
C SER A 322 11.83 -9.75 -10.03
N VAL A 323 11.96 -8.56 -10.61
CA VAL A 323 12.92 -8.30 -11.70
C VAL A 323 14.29 -8.03 -11.10
N HIS A 324 15.29 -8.80 -11.50
CA HIS A 324 16.68 -8.62 -11.13
C HIS A 324 17.47 -8.06 -12.31
N LEU A 325 18.49 -7.26 -12.02
CA LEU A 325 19.48 -6.84 -12.99
C LEU A 325 20.69 -7.78 -12.93
N HIS A 326 21.07 -8.32 -14.08
CA HIS A 326 22.24 -9.15 -14.28
C HIS A 326 23.31 -8.41 -15.07
N HIS A 327 24.55 -8.51 -14.63
CA HIS A 327 25.71 -7.99 -15.34
C HIS A 327 26.21 -9.07 -16.29
N VAL A 328 26.09 -8.83 -17.60
CA VAL A 328 26.43 -9.82 -18.65
C VAL A 328 27.93 -10.13 -18.65
N ASP A 329 28.77 -9.12 -18.40
CA ASP A 329 30.23 -9.27 -18.29
C ASP A 329 30.71 -9.86 -16.94
N GLY A 330 29.81 -10.09 -15.98
CA GLY A 330 30.15 -10.53 -14.63
C GLY A 330 30.84 -9.48 -13.75
N ASN A 331 31.02 -8.25 -14.24
CA ASN A 331 31.60 -7.14 -13.50
C ASN A 331 30.49 -6.30 -12.84
N HIS A 332 30.37 -6.42 -11.52
CA HIS A 332 29.34 -5.75 -10.74
C HIS A 332 29.56 -4.23 -10.58
N ASP A 333 30.70 -3.72 -11.03
CA ASP A 333 31.03 -2.28 -10.98
C ASP A 333 30.67 -1.57 -12.30
N ASN A 334 30.35 -2.31 -13.37
CA ASN A 334 30.05 -1.76 -14.69
C ASN A 334 28.53 -1.57 -14.92
N TRP A 335 27.99 -0.45 -14.43
CA TRP A 335 26.58 -0.08 -14.54
C TRP A 335 26.16 0.51 -15.89
N LYS A 336 26.94 0.30 -16.96
CA LYS A 336 26.57 0.70 -18.32
C LYS A 336 25.31 -0.05 -18.76
N LEU A 337 24.36 0.67 -19.36
CA LEU A 337 23.06 0.10 -19.78
C LEU A 337 23.19 -1.10 -20.73
N LYS A 338 24.25 -1.13 -21.56
CA LYS A 338 24.50 -2.26 -22.46
C LYS A 338 24.82 -3.57 -21.70
N ASN A 339 25.45 -3.45 -20.53
CA ASN A 339 25.89 -4.56 -19.70
C ASN A 339 24.80 -5.10 -18.73
N LEU A 340 23.69 -4.38 -18.60
CA LEU A 340 22.63 -4.72 -17.65
C LEU A 340 21.46 -5.42 -18.35
N ALA A 341 21.28 -6.70 -18.07
CA ALA A 341 20.13 -7.47 -18.53
C ALA A 341 19.07 -7.58 -17.41
N ALA A 342 17.82 -7.27 -17.72
CA ALA A 342 16.70 -7.55 -16.82
C ALA A 342 16.30 -9.03 -16.96
N ILE A 343 16.27 -9.75 -15.85
CA ILE A 343 15.92 -11.16 -15.80
C ILE A 343 15.05 -11.47 -14.58
N HIS A 344 14.33 -12.59 -14.64
CA HIS A 344 13.55 -13.10 -13.51
C HIS A 344 14.48 -13.48 -12.35
N GLN A 345 13.99 -13.38 -11.12
CA GLN A 345 14.73 -13.79 -9.93
C GLN A 345 15.14 -15.28 -9.99
N SER A 346 14.25 -16.16 -10.45
CA SER A 346 14.52 -17.58 -10.69
C SER A 346 15.59 -17.79 -11.76
N CYS A 347 15.47 -17.12 -12.90
CA CYS A 347 16.49 -17.16 -13.95
C CYS A 347 17.85 -16.65 -13.45
N HIS A 348 17.86 -15.61 -12.62
CA HIS A 348 19.09 -15.10 -12.02
C HIS A 348 19.73 -16.13 -11.09
N GLN A 349 18.93 -16.83 -10.28
CA GLN A 349 19.42 -17.92 -9.44
C GLN A 349 19.97 -19.08 -10.28
N GLN A 350 19.30 -19.46 -11.37
CA GLN A 350 19.77 -20.50 -12.28
C GLN A 350 21.10 -20.13 -12.93
N ILE A 351 21.29 -18.88 -13.35
CA ILE A 351 22.58 -18.42 -13.91
C ILE A 351 23.71 -18.52 -12.89
N HIS A 352 23.47 -18.19 -11.63
CA HIS A 352 24.50 -18.30 -10.58
C HIS A 352 24.72 -19.73 -10.09
N TRP A 353 23.69 -20.58 -10.14
CA TRP A 353 23.78 -21.99 -9.80
C TRP A 353 24.55 -22.81 -10.86
N SER A 354 24.39 -22.44 -12.13
CA SER A 354 25.00 -23.12 -13.28
C SER A 354 26.46 -22.72 -13.52
N LYS A 355 26.97 -21.64 -12.91
CA LYS A 355 28.40 -21.31 -12.94
C LYS A 355 29.17 -22.25 -12.01
N PRO A 356 30.14 -23.05 -12.51
CA PRO A 356 31.00 -23.83 -11.63
C PRO A 356 31.74 -22.89 -10.69
N LYS A 357 31.81 -23.22 -9.39
CA LYS A 357 32.62 -22.50 -8.40
C LYS A 357 34.07 -22.47 -8.91
N GLY A 358 34.47 -21.35 -9.52
CA GLY A 358 35.85 -21.12 -9.92
C GLY A 358 36.75 -21.26 -8.69
N LYS A 359 37.85 -22.01 -8.83
CA LYS A 359 38.87 -22.20 -7.80
C LYS A 359 39.22 -20.87 -7.11
N PRO A 360 39.47 -20.86 -5.79
CA PRO A 360 39.98 -19.68 -5.11
C PRO A 360 41.29 -19.28 -5.80
N ARG A 361 41.41 -18.00 -6.18
CA ARG A 361 42.70 -17.42 -6.58
C ARG A 361 43.57 -17.42 -5.33
N GLY A 362 44.55 -18.33 -5.31
CA GLY A 362 45.61 -18.39 -4.31
C GLY A 362 46.63 -17.28 -4.49
#